data_AF-M6JHG9-F1
#
_entry.id   AF-M6JHG9-F1
#
_cell.length_a   1.000
_cell.length_b   1.000
_cell.length_c   1.000
_cell.angle_alpha   90.00
_cell.angle_beta   90.00
_cell.angle_gamma   90.00
#
_symmetry.space_group_name_H-M   'P 1'
#
loop_
_entity.id
_entity.type
_entity.pdbx_description
1 polymer ?
#
loop_
_entity_poly.entity_id
_entity_poly.type
_entity_poly.pdbx_seq_one_letter_code
_entity_poly.pdbx_strand_id
1 'polypeptide(L)'
;MQTGIDRRQIILITAGVLVTALVVWCVYLFIFGNSQVSVGTISKTKTDPIGTWRVSPVVPAIHIRFISGSEAVLLEERSETKLYVLEDAEGLQLRRRGEETPSGYFLFRELKADTWQGLWGDDLVVLRRISTDN
;
A
#
# COMPACT_ATOMS: atom_id res chain seq x y z
N MET A 1 44.61 4.87 53.18
CA MET A 1 43.46 5.75 52.92
C MET A 1 42.38 4.90 52.27
N GLN A 2 41.41 4.45 53.06
CA GLN A 2 40.36 3.53 52.62
C GLN A 2 39.14 4.38 52.25
N THR A 3 38.85 4.48 50.95
CA THR A 3 37.70 5.23 50.43
C THR A 3 36.41 4.50 50.81
N GLY A 4 35.80 4.92 51.92
CA GLY A 4 34.48 4.45 52.35
C GLY A 4 33.40 5.10 51.49
N ILE A 5 33.15 4.55 50.30
CA ILE A 5 31.96 4.92 49.52
C ILE A 5 30.74 4.42 50.29
N ASP A 6 29.90 5.36 50.71
CA ASP A 6 28.74 5.07 51.53
C ASP A 6 27.70 4.32 50.70
N ARG A 7 27.01 3.31 51.28
CA ARG A 7 26.09 2.42 50.54
C ARG A 7 24.99 3.19 49.81
N ARG A 8 24.62 4.36 50.34
CA ARG A 8 23.65 5.29 49.74
C ARG A 8 24.16 5.96 48.46
N GLN A 9 25.45 6.27 48.37
CA GLN A 9 26.06 6.86 47.18
C GLN A 9 26.09 5.86 46.02
N ILE A 10 26.35 4.58 46.31
CA ILE A 10 26.32 3.52 45.30
C ILE A 10 24.90 3.37 44.71
N ILE A 11 23.88 3.39 45.56
CA ILE A 11 22.48 3.32 45.13
C ILE A 11 22.12 4.54 44.26
N LEU A 12 22.57 5.74 44.64
CA LEU A 12 22.31 6.95 43.84
C LEU A 12 22.97 6.88 42.46
N ILE A 13 24.22 6.43 42.39
CA ILE A 13 24.97 6.33 41.13
C ILE A 13 24.33 5.27 40.22
N THR A 14 24.02 4.09 40.76
CA THR A 14 23.38 3.01 39.99
C THR A 14 22.00 3.40 39.48
N ALA A 15 21.18 4.09 40.29
CA ALA A 15 19.90 4.61 39.86
C ALA A 15 20.05 5.67 38.74
N GLY A 16 21.01 6.59 38.87
CA GLY A 16 21.27 7.61 37.85
C GLY A 16 21.73 7.02 36.52
N VAL A 17 22.58 6.01 36.54
CA VAL A 17 23.02 5.29 35.33
C VAL A 17 21.86 4.56 34.68
N LEU A 18 21.00 3.90 35.47
CA LEU A 18 19.85 3.15 34.96
C LEU A 18 18.81 4.08 34.31
N VAL A 19 18.53 5.24 34.93
CA VAL A 19 17.64 6.25 34.36
C VAL A 19 18.22 6.81 33.05
N THR A 20 19.51 7.08 33.01
CA THR A 20 20.18 7.60 31.80
C THR A 20 20.10 6.58 30.67
N ALA A 21 20.36 5.29 30.96
CA ALA A 21 20.23 4.21 29.99
C ALA A 21 18.79 4.08 29.46
N LEU A 22 17.79 4.20 30.33
CA LEU A 22 16.37 4.19 29.94
C LEU A 22 16.01 5.37 29.03
N VAL A 23 16.48 6.58 29.35
CA VAL A 23 16.20 7.77 28.52
C VAL A 23 16.83 7.62 27.13
N VAL A 24 18.10 7.19 27.06
CA VAL A 24 18.77 6.94 25.77
C VAL A 24 18.04 5.85 24.98
N TRP A 25 17.58 4.79 25.66
CA TRP A 25 16.79 3.73 25.02
C TRP A 25 15.44 4.25 24.49
N CYS A 26 14.72 5.06 25.27
CA CYS A 26 13.47 5.69 24.84
C CYS A 26 13.68 6.63 23.64
N VAL A 27 14.74 7.44 23.64
CA VAL A 27 15.07 8.31 22.51
C VAL A 27 15.47 7.50 21.29
N TYR A 28 16.24 6.43 21.47
CA TYR A 28 16.61 5.51 20.39
C TYR A 28 15.37 4.85 19.78
N LEU A 29 14.44 4.34 20.60
CA LEU A 29 13.16 3.82 20.13
C LEU A 29 12.28 4.90 19.50
N PHE A 30 12.34 6.15 19.97
CA PHE A 30 11.57 7.23 19.36
C PHE A 30 12.09 7.59 17.96
N ILE A 31 13.41 7.64 17.77
CA ILE A 31 14.02 7.98 16.47
C ILE A 31 13.98 6.78 15.51
N PHE A 32 14.38 5.59 15.98
CA PHE A 32 14.52 4.40 15.15
C PHE A 32 13.31 3.46 15.20
N GLY A 33 12.56 3.42 16.30
CA GLY A 33 11.30 2.68 16.37
C GLY A 33 10.19 3.35 15.56
N ASN A 34 10.24 4.68 15.40
CA ASN A 34 9.38 5.39 14.46
C ASN A 34 9.87 5.33 13.00
N SER A 35 10.99 4.63 12.73
CA SER A 35 11.39 4.24 11.37
C SER A 35 10.57 3.06 10.83
N GLN A 36 9.65 2.49 11.62
CA GLN A 36 8.37 2.12 11.04
C GLN A 36 7.62 3.42 10.72
N VAL A 37 8.04 4.08 9.65
CA VAL A 37 7.12 4.86 8.85
C VAL A 37 5.96 3.91 8.62
N SER A 38 4.86 4.18 9.32
CA SER A 38 3.55 3.65 9.03
C SER A 38 3.16 4.15 7.63
N VAL A 39 3.89 3.69 6.60
CA VAL A 39 3.29 3.33 5.33
C VAL A 39 2.23 2.36 5.77
N GLY A 40 0.99 2.84 5.80
CA GLY A 40 -0.05 2.30 6.65
C GLY A 40 0.01 0.79 6.69
N THR A 41 -0.17 0.23 7.88
CA THR A 41 -0.91 -1.02 7.99
C THR A 41 -2.33 -0.74 7.45
N ILE A 42 -2.43 -0.43 6.15
CA ILE A 42 -3.49 -0.88 5.30
C ILE A 42 -3.34 -2.38 5.48
N SER A 43 -4.09 -2.88 6.46
CA SER A 43 -4.55 -4.26 6.45
C SER A 43 -4.68 -4.61 4.99
N LYS A 44 -3.90 -5.58 4.52
CA LYS A 44 -4.19 -6.30 3.28
C LYS A 44 -5.54 -7.00 3.51
N THR A 45 -6.62 -6.26 3.71
CA THR A 45 -7.90 -6.58 3.13
C THR A 45 -7.59 -6.56 1.66
N LYS A 46 -7.14 -7.73 1.20
CA LYS A 46 -7.08 -8.13 -0.18
C LYS A 46 -8.46 -7.86 -0.72
N THR A 47 -8.67 -6.64 -1.22
CA THR A 47 -9.92 -6.23 -1.83
C THR A 47 -9.90 -6.98 -3.14
N ASP A 48 -10.48 -8.19 -3.14
CA ASP A 48 -10.53 -9.02 -4.33
C ASP A 48 -11.10 -8.15 -5.46
N PRO A 49 -10.36 -7.90 -6.57
CA PRO A 49 -10.79 -7.00 -7.63
C PRO A 49 -12.05 -7.48 -8.36
N ILE A 50 -12.61 -8.64 -7.97
CA ILE A 50 -13.72 -9.31 -8.61
C ILE A 50 -14.93 -8.37 -8.72
N GLY A 51 -15.33 -8.08 -9.95
CA GLY A 51 -16.42 -7.16 -10.26
C GLY A 51 -16.16 -6.30 -11.49
N THR A 52 -17.09 -5.39 -11.77
CA THR A 52 -16.99 -4.46 -12.90
C THR A 52 -16.56 -3.09 -12.40
N TRP A 53 -15.48 -2.57 -13.00
CA TRP A 53 -14.87 -1.30 -12.67
C TRP A 53 -14.92 -0.35 -13.86
N ARG A 54 -15.11 0.94 -13.59
CA ARG A 54 -15.06 2.02 -14.57
C ARG A 54 -13.70 2.67 -14.55
N VAL A 55 -13.12 2.92 -15.71
CA VAL A 55 -12.01 3.87 -15.86
C VAL A 55 -12.59 5.24 -16.14
N SER A 56 -12.28 6.24 -15.32
CA SER A 56 -12.65 7.64 -15.52
C SER A 56 -11.39 8.52 -15.43
N PRO A 57 -11.24 9.61 -16.19
CA PRO A 57 -12.22 10.28 -17.05
C PRO A 57 -12.15 9.90 -18.54
N VAL A 58 -11.49 8.79 -18.92
CA VAL A 58 -11.27 8.41 -20.33
C VAL A 58 -12.59 8.38 -21.12
N VAL A 59 -12.61 9.07 -22.26
CA VAL A 59 -13.70 9.07 -23.26
C VAL A 59 -13.14 8.42 -24.53
N PRO A 60 -13.73 7.33 -25.05
CA PRO A 60 -14.98 6.68 -24.65
C PRO A 60 -14.88 5.94 -23.30
N ALA A 61 -16.04 5.67 -22.68
CA ALA A 61 -16.09 5.09 -21.34
C ALA A 61 -15.59 3.63 -21.35
N ILE A 62 -14.42 3.40 -20.76
CA ILE A 62 -13.80 2.09 -20.64
C ILE A 62 -14.27 1.40 -19.35
N HIS A 63 -14.70 0.14 -19.47
CA HIS A 63 -15.07 -0.71 -18.34
C HIS A 63 -14.11 -1.90 -18.26
N ILE A 64 -13.74 -2.32 -17.05
CA ILE A 64 -12.87 -3.47 -16.83
C ILE A 64 -13.61 -4.42 -15.90
N ARG A 65 -13.87 -5.63 -16.38
CA ARG A 65 -14.45 -6.71 -15.59
C ARG A 65 -13.35 -7.65 -15.15
N PHE A 66 -13.07 -7.72 -13.85
CA PHE A 66 -12.13 -8.67 -13.29
C PHE A 66 -12.85 -9.99 -13.02
N ILE A 67 -12.38 -11.06 -13.66
CA ILE A 67 -12.96 -12.41 -13.54
C ILE A 67 -12.23 -13.18 -12.43
N SER A 68 -10.91 -13.02 -12.35
CA SER A 68 -10.06 -13.66 -11.34
C SER A 68 -8.86 -12.77 -11.00
N GLY A 69 -8.06 -13.18 -10.01
CA GLY A 69 -6.83 -12.47 -9.64
C GLY A 69 -5.77 -12.38 -10.76
N SER A 70 -5.90 -13.14 -11.85
CA SER A 70 -4.96 -13.13 -12.98
C SER A 70 -5.60 -12.74 -14.32
N GLU A 71 -6.93 -12.61 -14.38
CA GLU A 71 -7.65 -12.36 -15.62
C GLU A 71 -8.71 -11.26 -15.47
N ALA A 72 -8.66 -10.31 -16.41
CA ALA A 72 -9.65 -9.26 -16.57
C ALA A 72 -10.08 -9.17 -18.04
N VAL A 73 -11.24 -8.57 -18.28
CA VAL A 73 -11.75 -8.28 -19.61
C VAL A 73 -12.01 -6.78 -19.70
N LEU A 74 -11.37 -6.15 -20.66
CA LEU A 74 -11.66 -4.79 -21.08
C LEU A 74 -12.93 -4.80 -21.92
N LEU A 75 -13.94 -4.10 -21.47
CA LEU A 75 -15.21 -3.89 -22.15
C LEU A 75 -15.21 -2.48 -22.74
N GLU A 76 -15.06 -2.39 -24.05
CA GLU A 76 -15.23 -1.18 -24.85
C GLU A 76 -16.58 -1.24 -25.59
N GLU A 77 -17.09 -0.12 -26.09
CA GLU A 77 -18.45 -0.03 -26.69
C GLU A 77 -18.76 -1.09 -27.76
N ARG A 78 -17.74 -1.65 -28.43
CA ARG A 78 -17.88 -2.64 -29.50
C ARG A 78 -16.88 -3.78 -29.43
N SER A 79 -16.06 -3.85 -28.39
CA SER A 79 -14.96 -4.80 -28.30
C SER A 79 -14.81 -5.35 -26.88
N GLU A 80 -14.57 -6.65 -26.78
CA GLU A 80 -14.15 -7.30 -25.54
C GLU A 80 -12.71 -7.74 -25.73
N THR A 81 -11.79 -7.16 -24.96
CA THR A 81 -10.37 -7.50 -25.04
C THR A 81 -9.91 -8.15 -23.75
N LYS A 82 -9.36 -9.37 -23.84
CA LYS A 82 -8.82 -10.05 -22.66
C LYS A 82 -7.55 -9.35 -22.17
N LEU A 83 -7.52 -9.05 -20.88
CA LEU A 83 -6.40 -8.47 -20.15
C LEU A 83 -5.84 -9.50 -19.16
N TYR A 84 -4.52 -9.52 -19.07
CA TYR A 84 -3.81 -10.20 -18.00
C TYR A 84 -3.59 -9.22 -16.87
N VAL A 85 -3.86 -9.70 -15.67
CA VAL A 85 -3.71 -8.96 -14.42
C VAL A 85 -2.43 -9.44 -13.76
N LEU A 86 -1.52 -8.52 -13.47
CA LEU A 86 -0.35 -8.78 -12.65
C LEU A 86 -0.45 -7.91 -11.40
N GLU A 87 -0.58 -8.53 -10.24
CA GLU A 87 -0.57 -7.86 -8.94
C GLU A 87 0.88 -7.74 -8.45
N ASP A 88 1.27 -6.54 -8.04
CA ASP A 88 2.54 -6.24 -7.39
C ASP A 88 2.31 -5.66 -5.98
N ALA A 89 3.37 -5.48 -5.21
CA ALA A 89 3.31 -4.98 -3.84
C ALA A 89 2.65 -3.60 -3.70
N GLU A 90 2.71 -2.77 -4.76
CA GLU A 90 2.19 -1.39 -4.75
C GLU A 90 0.91 -1.20 -5.56
N GLY A 91 0.52 -2.17 -6.40
CA GLY A 91 -0.57 -1.96 -7.35
C GLY A 91 -0.87 -3.14 -8.27
N LEU A 92 -1.69 -2.85 -9.28
CA LEU A 92 -2.22 -3.79 -10.24
C LEU A 92 -1.90 -3.31 -11.66
N GLN A 93 -1.21 -4.15 -12.40
CA GLN A 93 -0.85 -3.92 -13.79
C GLN A 93 -1.81 -4.68 -14.71
N LEU A 94 -2.31 -3.99 -15.73
CA LEU A 94 -3.16 -4.54 -16.78
C LEU A 94 -2.42 -4.55 -18.09
N ARG A 95 -2.44 -5.71 -18.77
CA ARG A 95 -1.70 -5.90 -20.01
C ARG A 95 -2.49 -6.71 -21.03
N ARG A 96 -2.51 -6.24 -22.27
CA ARG A 96 -3.07 -7.00 -23.41
C ARG A 96 -2.09 -8.08 -23.87
N ARG A 97 -2.63 -9.14 -24.48
CA ARG A 97 -1.82 -10.23 -25.03
C ARG A 97 -0.95 -9.71 -26.18
N GLY A 98 0.38 -9.74 -26.01
CA GLY A 98 1.34 -9.39 -27.06
C GLY A 98 1.82 -7.93 -27.07
N GLU A 99 1.36 -7.08 -26.16
CA GLU A 99 1.94 -5.74 -25.96
C GLU A 99 3.18 -5.83 -25.06
N GLU A 100 4.29 -5.15 -25.39
CA GLU A 100 5.47 -5.05 -24.51
C GLU A 100 5.23 -4.10 -23.33
N THR A 101 4.48 -3.03 -23.56
CA THR A 101 4.07 -2.03 -22.57
C THR A 101 2.77 -2.43 -21.87
N PRO A 102 2.63 -2.16 -20.56
CA PRO A 102 1.36 -2.35 -19.88
C PRO A 102 0.33 -1.35 -20.40
N SER A 103 -0.90 -1.83 -20.58
CA SER A 103 -2.02 -0.98 -21.02
C SER A 103 -2.50 -0.05 -19.90
N GLY A 104 -2.32 -0.46 -18.62
CA GLY A 104 -2.55 0.40 -17.47
C GLY A 104 -1.91 -0.11 -16.19
N TYR A 105 -1.74 0.78 -15.22
CA TYR A 105 -1.17 0.50 -13.91
C TYR A 105 -1.91 1.28 -12.82
N PHE A 106 -2.46 0.58 -11.83
CA PHE A 106 -3.29 1.16 -10.78
C PHE A 106 -2.68 0.91 -9.42
N LEU A 107 -2.49 1.94 -8.62
CA LEU A 107 -1.91 1.84 -7.29
C LEU A 107 -2.97 1.47 -6.25
N PHE A 108 -2.62 0.61 -5.31
CA PHE A 108 -3.42 0.33 -4.11
C PHE A 108 -3.36 1.46 -3.07
N ARG A 109 -2.97 2.67 -3.48
CA ARG A 109 -2.95 3.86 -2.64
C ARG A 109 -4.37 4.41 -2.51
N GLU A 110 -5.11 3.83 -1.59
CA GLU A 110 -6.48 4.22 -1.27
C GLU A 110 -6.54 5.65 -0.69
N LEU A 111 -7.43 6.48 -1.26
CA LEU A 111 -8.02 7.61 -0.55
C LEU A 111 -9.48 7.32 -0.15
N LYS A 112 -10.13 6.33 -0.78
CA LYS A 112 -11.52 5.91 -0.59
C LYS A 112 -11.67 4.43 -0.96
N ALA A 113 -12.54 3.70 -0.25
CA ALA A 113 -12.92 2.32 -0.60
C ALA A 113 -13.43 2.24 -2.06
N ASP A 114 -13.17 1.12 -2.73
CA ASP A 114 -13.62 0.83 -4.10
C ASP A 114 -13.13 1.82 -5.18
N THR A 115 -12.03 2.52 -4.91
CA THR A 115 -11.43 3.49 -5.84
C THR A 115 -9.91 3.33 -5.89
N TRP A 116 -9.37 3.03 -7.07
CA TRP A 116 -7.92 2.99 -7.30
C TRP A 116 -7.50 4.08 -8.27
N GLN A 117 -6.37 4.72 -8.01
CA GLN A 117 -5.80 5.72 -8.92
C GLN A 117 -4.68 5.09 -9.71
N GLY A 118 -4.57 5.44 -10.98
CA GLY A 118 -3.61 4.81 -11.86
C GLY A 118 -3.36 5.58 -13.13
N LEU A 119 -2.57 4.96 -13.99
CA LEU A 119 -2.32 5.39 -15.35
C LEU A 119 -2.96 4.39 -16.31
N TRP A 120 -3.56 4.90 -17.37
CA TRP A 120 -4.03 4.12 -18.50
C TRP A 120 -3.39 4.68 -19.76
N GLY A 121 -2.44 3.95 -20.34
CA GLY A 121 -1.48 4.56 -21.26
C GLY A 121 -0.77 5.74 -20.59
N ASP A 122 -0.93 6.93 -21.18
CA ASP A 122 -0.34 8.18 -20.69
C ASP A 122 -1.28 9.01 -19.80
N ASP A 123 -2.54 8.59 -19.66
CA ASP A 123 -3.58 9.37 -18.96
C ASP A 123 -3.68 8.98 -17.48
N LEU A 124 -3.80 9.99 -16.62
CA LEU A 124 -4.14 9.80 -15.21
C LEU A 124 -5.62 9.45 -15.07
N VAL A 125 -5.88 8.28 -14.52
CA VAL A 125 -7.22 7.72 -14.41
C VAL A 125 -7.55 7.25 -13.00
N VAL A 126 -8.84 7.16 -12.75
CA VAL A 126 -9.44 6.63 -11.55
C VAL A 126 -10.29 5.43 -11.93
N LEU A 127 -9.91 4.28 -11.38
CA LEU A 127 -10.67 3.04 -11.47
C LEU A 127 -11.68 3.01 -10.31
N ARG A 128 -12.96 3.02 -10.64
CA ARG A 128 -14.05 3.06 -9.65
C ARG A 128 -14.97 1.86 -9.82
N ARG A 129 -15.24 1.11 -8.75
CA ARG A 129 -16.15 -0.03 -8.81
C ARG A 129 -17.57 0.43 -9.12
N ILE A 130 -18.24 -0.23 -10.07
CA ILE A 130 -19.63 0.08 -10.45
C ILE A 130 -20.60 -0.95 -9.86
N SER A 131 -20.19 -2.22 -9.76
CA SER A 131 -21.04 -3.28 -9.22
C SER A 131 -20.26 -4.26 -8.34
N THR A 132 -20.86 -4.59 -7.20
CA THR A 132 -20.50 -5.73 -6.35
C THR A 132 -21.51 -6.88 -6.51
N ASP A 133 -22.60 -6.65 -7.25
CA ASP A 133 -23.70 -7.60 -7.37
C ASP A 133 -23.44 -8.69 -8.40
N ASN A 134 -23.74 -9.91 -7.96
CA ASN A 134 -23.75 -11.17 -8.69
C ASN A 134 -25.16 -11.38 -9.29
#